data_AF-A0A1Q9NH10-F1
#
_entry.id   AF-A0A1Q9NH10-F1
#
_cell.length_a   1.000
_cell.length_b   1.000
_cell.length_c   1.000
_cell.angle_alpha   90.00
_cell.angle_beta   90.00
_cell.angle_gamma   90.00
#
_symmetry.space_group_name_H-M   'P 1'
#
loop_
_entity.id
_entity.type
_entity.pdbx_description
1 polymer ?
#
loop_
_entity_poly.entity_id
_entity_poly.type
_entity_poly.pdbx_seq_one_letter_code
_entity_poly.pdbx_strand_id
1 'polypeptide(L)' 'MLTPREKWNLLCKLLLNFGTRVEYNILYLNWSVKDEEQFIFLTRCISQCINVKITGFYDYHKRHWKIQLG' A
#
# COMPACT_ATOMS: atom_id res chain seq x y z
N MET A 1 2.47 1.66 22.52
CA MET A 1 1.94 0.89 21.37
C MET A 1 1.72 1.86 20.23
N LEU A 2 2.14 1.57 18.99
CA LEU A 2 1.93 2.49 17.87
C LEU A 2 0.44 2.56 17.48
N THR A 3 -0.06 3.76 17.21
CA THR A 3 -1.38 4.00 16.63
C THR A 3 -1.47 3.42 15.21
N PRO A 4 -2.68 3.12 14.69
CA PRO A 4 -2.86 2.65 13.31
C PRO A 4 -2.17 3.54 12.28
N ARG A 5 -2.22 4.86 12.49
CA ARG A 5 -1.60 5.84 11.63
C ARG A 5 -0.06 5.78 11.69
N GLU A 6 0.52 5.63 12.87
CA GLU A 6 1.96 5.47 13.02
C GLU A 6 2.47 4.18 12.38
N LYS A 7 1.72 3.07 12.52
CA LYS A 7 2.05 1.80 11.85
C LYS A 7 2.02 1.93 10.33
N TRP A 8 1.01 2.59 9.79
CA TRP A 8 0.93 2.90 8.36
C TRP A 8 2.11 3.75 7.89
N ASN A 9 2.43 4.81 8.63
CA ASN A 9 3.57 5.67 8.31
C ASN A 9 4.90 4.88 8.34
N LEU A 10 5.07 3.96 9.29
CA LEU A 10 6.26 3.12 9.39
C LEU A 10 6.36 2.15 8.19
N LEU A 11 5.26 1.51 7.82
CA LEU A 11 5.18 0.67 6.62
C LEU A 11 5.51 1.47 5.35
N CYS A 12 4.92 2.64 5.19
CA CYS A 12 5.19 3.54 4.07
C CYS A 12 6.69 3.86 3.98
N LYS A 13 7.31 4.24 5.10
CA LYS A 13 8.76 4.49 5.18
C LYS A 13 9.61 3.27 4.83
N LEU A 14 9.21 2.08 5.26
CA LEU A 14 9.90 0.84 4.91
C LEU A 14 9.83 0.59 3.40
N LEU A 15 8.63 0.71 2.82
CA LEU A 15 8.39 0.42 1.41
C LEU A 15 9.04 1.43 0.45
N LEU A 16 9.36 2.65 0.90
CA LEU A 16 10.14 3.61 0.10
C LEU A 16 11.51 3.02 -0.33
N ASN A 17 12.11 2.16 0.50
CA ASN A 17 13.37 1.49 0.17
C ASN A 17 13.25 0.48 -0.98
N PHE A 18 12.02 0.12 -1.37
CA PHE A 18 11.73 -0.83 -2.45
C PHE A 18 11.19 -0.14 -3.71
N GLY A 19 11.50 1.14 -3.89
CA GLY A 19 11.11 1.90 -5.09
C GLY A 19 9.64 2.28 -5.16
N THR A 20 8.92 2.18 -4.03
CA THR A 20 7.56 2.74 -3.92
C THR A 20 7.62 4.25 -3.71
N ARG A 21 6.50 4.91 -3.93
CA ARG A 21 6.36 6.36 -3.71
C ARG A 21 5.21 6.61 -2.74
N VAL A 22 5.30 7.65 -1.92
CA VAL A 22 4.23 8.04 -0.99
C VAL A 22 3.93 9.52 -1.17
N GLU A 23 2.69 9.86 -1.51
CA GLU A 23 2.21 11.24 -1.64
C GLU A 23 0.87 11.36 -0.93
N TYR A 24 0.68 12.40 -0.11
CA TYR A 24 -0.58 12.63 0.63
C TYR A 24 -1.09 11.41 1.44
N ASN A 25 -0.18 10.56 1.94
CA ASN A 25 -0.45 9.28 2.62
C ASN A 25 -1.05 8.17 1.74
N ILE A 26 -0.97 8.33 0.43
CA ILE A 26 -1.25 7.30 -0.55
C ILE A 26 0.09 6.68 -0.93
N LEU A 27 0.19 5.37 -0.79
CA LEU A 27 1.32 4.57 -1.25
C LEU A 27 1.07 4.15 -2.70
N TYR A 28 2.06 4.37 -3.55
CA TYR A 28 2.05 4.02 -4.95
C TYR A 28 3.01 2.84 -5.17
N LEU A 29 2.45 1.68 -5.52
CA LEU A 29 3.23 0.51 -5.89
C LEU A 29 3.38 0.46 -7.41
N ASN A 30 4.62 0.56 -7.89
CA ASN A 30 4.96 0.55 -9.32
C ASN A 30 4.98 -0.87 -9.91
N TRP A 31 3.99 -1.70 -9.59
CA TRP A 31 3.81 -2.99 -10.23
C TRP A 31 3.07 -2.76 -11.55
N SER A 32 3.83 -2.84 -12.63
CA SER A 32 3.41 -2.48 -13.99
C SER A 32 2.35 -3.42 -14.57
N VAL A 33 2.12 -4.58 -13.95
CA VAL A 33 1.08 -5.54 -14.33
C VAL A 33 -0.07 -5.44 -13.33
N LYS A 34 -1.28 -5.26 -13.85
CA LYS A 34 -2.50 -5.34 -13.06
C LYS A 34 -2.82 -6.81 -12.78
N ASP A 35 -2.47 -7.25 -11.57
CA ASP A 35 -2.88 -8.53 -11.01
C ASP A 35 -3.74 -8.27 -9.76
N GLU A 36 -5.06 -8.39 -9.92
CA GLU A 36 -6.01 -8.11 -8.83
C GLU A 36 -5.94 -9.15 -7.72
N GLU A 37 -5.69 -10.42 -8.03
CA GLU A 37 -5.59 -11.48 -7.04
C GLU A 37 -4.34 -11.30 -6.17
N GLN A 38 -3.19 -11.03 -6.80
CA GLN A 38 -1.96 -10.69 -6.10
C GLN A 38 -2.14 -9.45 -5.22
N PHE A 39 -2.82 -8.42 -5.73
CA PHE A 39 -3.10 -7.21 -4.97
C PHE A 39 -3.99 -7.48 -3.74
N ILE A 40 -5.07 -8.25 -3.90
CA ILE A 40 -5.96 -8.65 -2.79
C ILE A 40 -5.18 -9.43 -1.74
N PHE A 41 -4.33 -10.37 -2.16
CA PHE A 41 -3.49 -11.14 -1.25
C PHE A 41 -2.55 -10.23 -0.46
N LEU A 42 -1.81 -9.35 -1.14
CA LEU A 42 -0.86 -8.44 -0.50
C LEU A 42 -1.53 -7.46 0.46
N THR A 43 -2.63 -6.84 0.06
CA THR A 43 -3.39 -5.94 0.95
C THR A 43 -3.91 -6.65 2.19
N ARG A 44 -4.33 -7.92 2.09
CA ARG A 44 -4.66 -8.75 3.25
C ARG A 44 -3.46 -9.02 4.15
N CYS A 45 -2.32 -9.43 3.59
CA CYS A 45 -1.10 -9.68 4.35
C CYS A 45 -0.64 -8.43 5.10
N ILE A 46 -0.55 -7.29 4.41
CA ILE A 46 -0.15 -6.02 5.02
C ILE A 46 -1.15 -5.64 6.12
N SER A 47 -2.46 -5.73 5.84
CA SER A 47 -3.50 -5.38 6.82
C SER A 47 -3.38 -6.20 8.10
N GLN A 48 -3.05 -7.48 7.98
CA GLN A 48 -2.80 -8.37 9.13
C GLN A 48 -1.51 -8.00 9.86
N CYS A 49 -0.41 -7.73 9.14
CA CYS A 49 0.88 -7.36 9.75
C CYS A 49 0.79 -6.09 10.61
N ILE A 50 0.07 -5.07 10.13
CA ILE A 50 -0.07 -3.81 10.88
C ILE A 50 -1.35 -3.74 11.73
N ASN A 51 -2.24 -4.72 11.61
CA ASN A 51 -3.59 -4.71 12.19
C ASN A 51 -4.34 -3.41 11.85
N VAL A 52 -4.36 -3.06 10.56
CA VAL A 52 -5.06 -1.88 10.02
C VAL A 52 -5.65 -2.25 8.67
N LYS A 53 -6.91 -1.87 8.42
CA LYS A 53 -7.54 -2.11 7.11
C LYS A 53 -6.91 -1.20 6.05
N ILE A 54 -6.54 -1.81 4.93
CA ILE A 54 -5.99 -1.13 3.76
C ILE A 54 -6.92 -1.35 2.58
N THR A 55 -7.06 -0.31 1.75
CA THR A 55 -7.78 -0.37 0.48
C THR A 55 -6.92 0.19 -0.63
N GLY A 56 -7.29 -0.09 -1.88
CA GLY A 56 -6.64 0.53 -3.01
C GLY A 56 -7.25 0.13 -4.34
N PHE A 57 -6.74 0.76 -5.39
CA PHE A 57 -7.20 0.57 -6.77
C PHE A 57 -6.04 0.75 -7.75
N TYR A 58 -6.19 0.16 -8.93
CA TYR A 58 -5.21 0.31 -10.00
C TYR A 58 -5.48 1.58 -10.82
N ASP A 59 -4.45 2.40 -11.02
CA ASP A 59 -4.48 3.56 -11.91
C ASP A 59 -3.97 3.14 -13.29
N TYR A 60 -4.88 2.99 -14.25
CA TYR A 60 -4.54 2.56 -15.60
C TYR A 60 -3.69 3.57 -16.38
N HIS A 61 -3.81 4.87 -16.08
CA HIS A 61 -3.06 5.91 -16.80
C HIS A 61 -1.60 5.92 -16.39
N LYS A 62 -1.34 5.71 -15.09
CA LYS A 62 0.01 5.73 -14.53
C LYS A 62 0.62 4.33 -14.35
N ARG A 63 -0.19 3.27 -14.53
CA ARG A 63 0.20 1.85 -14.39
C ARG A 63 0.80 1.53 -13.02
N HIS A 64 0.13 1.99 -11.96
CA HIS A 64 0.51 1.69 -10.58
C HIS A 64 -0.72 1.32 -9.74
N TRP A 65 -0.48 0.69 -8.60
CA TRP A 65 -1.49 0.54 -7.55
C TRP A 65 -1.43 1.72 -6.59
N LYS A 66 -2.58 2.33 -6.30
CA LYS A 66 -2.74 3.33 -5.24
C LYS A 66 -3.33 2.67 -4.01
N ILE A 67 -2.64 2.76 -2.89
CA ILE A 67 -3.00 2.09 -1.64
C ILE A 67 -3.09 3.13 -0.53
N GLN A 68 -4.11 3.00 0.32
CA GLN A 68 -4.34 3.89 1.46
C GLN A 68 -5.04 3.15 2.61
N LEU A 69 -5.10 3.80 3.77
CA LEU A 69 -5.94 3.35 4.87
C LEU A 69 -7.41 3.33 4.44
N GLY A 70 -8.12 2.24 4.76
CA GLY A 70 -9.53 2.02 4.41
C GLY A 70 -10.52 2.30 5.52
#